data_AF-X1RJ22-F1
#
_entry.id   AF-X1RJ22-F1
#
_cell.length_a   1.000
_cell.length_b   1.000
_cell.length_c   1.000
_cell.angle_alpha   90.00
_cell.angle_beta   90.00
_cell.angle_gamma   90.00
#
_symmetry.space_group_name_H-M   'P 1'
#
loop_
_entity.id
_entity.type
_entity.pdbx_description
1 polymer ?
#
loop_
_entity_poly.entity_id
_entity_poly.type
_entity_poly.pdbx_seq_one_letter_code
_entity_poly.pdbx_strand_id
1 'polypeptide(L)'
;MSPIKGVSEIRRMPRLGKIRLGIKQISPRTQNPYPVATDYFVVPDEIKEYVEDKPKHLGIMFPVEDPREFAIQWLRCYSFTQGLVCKGDGLICRRKVDVHSGALANHTTTEWEWQDGLPCDPDTCPEYIGEKPQCRRVMNLLFLMPDVPGFGVWQLDTSSFYSIVNINSSIDLIKRLCGRISFIPLTLSLESQIVEPPGIKKKTVHILQIRSDVKLVQIQRLGRNNDSIAKVTDSCGSCQVSLR
;
A
#
# COMPACT_ATOMS: atom_id res chain seq x y z
N MET A 1 -31.13 -2.61 11.20
CA MET A 1 -29.75 -3.16 11.22
C MET A 1 -29.51 -3.71 12.61
N SER A 2 -29.06 -4.96 12.74
CA SER A 2 -28.75 -5.56 14.05
C SER A 2 -27.26 -5.35 14.34
N PRO A 3 -26.87 -4.43 15.24
CA PRO A 3 -25.45 -4.16 15.50
C PRO A 3 -24.92 -5.22 16.47
N ILE A 4 -24.23 -6.22 15.94
CA ILE A 4 -23.45 -7.15 16.75
C ILE A 4 -22.14 -6.44 17.07
N LYS A 5 -21.99 -6.02 18.32
CA LYS A 5 -20.78 -5.36 18.83
C LYS A 5 -19.54 -6.20 18.51
N GLY A 6 -18.55 -5.59 17.87
CA GLY A 6 -17.29 -6.23 17.50
C GLY A 6 -17.34 -7.02 16.19
N VAL A 7 -18.48 -7.03 15.49
CA VAL A 7 -18.66 -7.64 14.17
C VAL A 7 -19.16 -6.61 13.17
N SER A 8 -20.20 -5.86 13.54
CA SER A 8 -20.86 -4.89 12.67
C SER A 8 -19.99 -3.67 12.33
N GLU A 9 -18.87 -3.47 13.01
CA GLU A 9 -17.88 -2.41 12.78
C GLU A 9 -16.74 -2.89 11.86
N ILE A 10 -16.58 -4.21 11.71
CA ILE A 10 -15.52 -4.79 10.88
C ILE A 10 -15.88 -4.59 9.41
N ARG A 11 -15.00 -3.91 8.69
CA ARG A 11 -15.02 -3.83 7.22
C ARG A 11 -13.77 -4.53 6.71
N ARG A 12 -13.92 -5.35 5.67
CA ARG A 12 -12.80 -6.02 5.01
C ARG A 12 -12.88 -5.70 3.52
N MET A 13 -11.73 -5.35 2.95
CA MET A 13 -11.56 -5.25 1.51
C MET A 13 -11.07 -6.62 1.01
N PRO A 14 -11.89 -7.38 0.24
CA PRO A 14 -11.46 -8.66 -0.33
C PRO A 14 -10.23 -8.43 -1.22
N ARG A 15 -9.12 -9.11 -0.94
CA ARG A 15 -7.91 -8.99 -1.75
C ARG A 15 -7.96 -9.99 -2.89
N LEU A 16 -7.96 -9.50 -4.13
CA LEU A 16 -7.97 -10.33 -5.34
C LEU A 16 -6.60 -10.97 -5.57
N GLY A 17 -5.54 -10.16 -5.50
CA GLY A 17 -4.19 -10.65 -5.68
C GLY A 17 -3.13 -9.64 -5.32
N LYS A 18 -1.89 -9.90 -5.77
CA LYS A 18 -0.72 -9.07 -5.45
C LYS A 18 0.08 -8.74 -6.70
N ILE A 19 0.24 -7.44 -6.95
CA ILE A 19 1.12 -6.89 -7.97
C ILE A 19 2.52 -6.69 -7.36
N ARG A 20 3.56 -7.10 -8.09
CA ARG A 20 4.94 -7.07 -7.62
C ARG A 20 5.77 -6.05 -8.40
N LEU A 21 6.81 -5.53 -7.75
CA LEU A 21 7.80 -4.60 -8.34
C LEU A 21 9.08 -5.29 -8.81
N GLY A 22 9.07 -6.62 -8.85
CA GLY A 22 10.26 -7.39 -9.14
C GLY A 22 10.01 -8.88 -9.26
N ILE A 23 10.99 -9.56 -9.85
CA ILE A 23 11.01 -10.99 -10.09
C ILE A 23 12.08 -11.66 -9.23
N LYS A 24 11.93 -12.97 -8.98
CA LYS A 24 13.02 -13.77 -8.43
C LYS A 24 13.92 -14.22 -9.57
N GLN A 25 15.21 -13.91 -9.51
CA GLN A 25 16.22 -14.46 -10.40
C GLN A 25 17.10 -15.45 -9.63
N ILE A 26 17.64 -16.44 -10.32
CA ILE A 26 18.57 -17.41 -9.74
C ILE A 26 19.98 -16.87 -9.92
N SER A 27 20.77 -16.81 -8.84
CA SER A 27 22.17 -16.41 -8.94
C SER A 27 22.95 -17.44 -9.75
N PRO A 28 23.67 -17.03 -10.83
CA PRO A 28 24.49 -17.97 -11.59
C PRO A 28 25.57 -18.64 -10.72
N ARG A 29 26.07 -17.92 -9.70
CA ARG A 29 27.17 -18.35 -8.84
C ARG A 29 26.72 -19.26 -7.70
N THR A 30 25.68 -18.85 -6.96
CA THR A 30 25.27 -19.55 -5.73
C THR A 30 24.03 -20.42 -5.93
N GLN A 31 23.40 -20.36 -7.12
CA GLN A 31 22.12 -21.02 -7.43
C GLN A 31 20.95 -20.64 -6.49
N ASN A 32 21.17 -19.67 -5.60
CA ASN A 32 20.14 -19.19 -4.69
C ASN A 32 19.28 -18.12 -5.36
N PRO A 33 17.95 -18.14 -5.16
CA PRO A 33 17.05 -17.13 -5.71
C PRO A 33 17.23 -15.80 -4.96
N TYR A 34 17.31 -14.69 -5.71
CA TYR A 34 17.36 -13.34 -5.17
C TYR A 34 16.34 -12.43 -5.88
N PRO A 35 15.75 -11.45 -5.17
CA PRO A 35 14.81 -10.53 -5.78
C PRO A 35 15.54 -9.49 -6.65
N VAL A 36 15.01 -9.24 -7.84
CA VAL A 36 15.48 -8.22 -8.78
C VAL A 36 14.33 -7.29 -9.09
N ALA A 37 14.54 -5.99 -8.90
CA ALA A 37 13.56 -4.96 -9.25
C ALA A 37 13.41 -4.89 -10.78
N THR A 38 12.18 -4.74 -11.23
CA THR A 38 11.83 -4.51 -12.63
C THR A 38 11.53 -3.02 -12.86
N ASP A 39 11.52 -2.59 -14.12
CA ASP A 39 11.06 -1.26 -14.55
C ASP A 39 9.58 -1.26 -15.01
N TYR A 40 8.87 -2.36 -14.74
CA TYR A 40 7.44 -2.57 -14.99
C TYR A 40 6.77 -3.31 -13.82
N PHE A 41 5.45 -3.27 -13.74
CA PHE A 41 4.65 -4.02 -12.79
C PHE A 41 4.55 -5.49 -13.19
N VAL A 42 4.90 -6.39 -12.28
CA VAL A 42 4.72 -7.82 -12.45
C VAL A 42 3.31 -8.18 -11.97
N VAL A 43 2.41 -8.36 -12.92
CA VAL A 43 1.02 -8.73 -12.70
C VAL A 43 0.82 -10.26 -12.69
N PRO A 44 -0.17 -10.80 -11.96
CA PRO A 44 -0.54 -12.22 -12.06
C PRO A 44 -1.06 -12.60 -13.43
N ASP A 45 -0.96 -13.89 -13.77
CA ASP A 45 -1.35 -14.41 -15.09
C ASP A 45 -2.82 -14.14 -15.41
N GLU A 46 -3.70 -14.20 -14.41
CA GLU A 46 -5.15 -14.02 -14.54
C GLU A 46 -5.58 -12.63 -15.01
N ILE A 47 -4.70 -11.62 -14.94
CA ILE A 47 -5.02 -10.25 -15.38
C ILE A 47 -4.20 -9.77 -16.58
N LYS A 48 -3.31 -10.61 -17.12
CA LYS A 48 -2.41 -10.22 -18.21
C LYS A 48 -3.14 -9.81 -19.49
N GLU A 49 -4.33 -10.33 -19.74
CA GLU A 49 -5.12 -9.97 -20.93
C GLU A 49 -5.77 -8.58 -20.84
N TYR A 50 -5.92 -8.03 -19.62
CA TYR A 50 -6.53 -6.71 -19.37
C TYR A 50 -5.50 -5.59 -19.24
N VAL A 51 -4.20 -5.92 -19.25
CA VAL A 51 -3.11 -4.94 -19.12
C VAL A 51 -2.11 -5.14 -20.24
N GLU A 52 -1.32 -4.11 -20.52
CA GLU A 52 -0.24 -4.20 -21.51
C GLU A 52 0.83 -5.22 -21.09
N ASP A 53 1.59 -5.76 -22.06
CA ASP A 53 2.77 -6.57 -21.73
C ASP A 53 3.82 -5.71 -21.00
N LYS A 54 4.27 -6.16 -19.83
CA LYS A 54 5.18 -5.42 -18.94
C LYS A 54 4.69 -3.98 -18.67
N PRO A 55 3.52 -3.82 -18.03
CA PRO A 55 2.89 -2.53 -17.89
C PRO A 55 3.72 -1.63 -16.97
N LYS A 56 4.00 -0.40 -17.39
CA LYS A 56 4.65 0.64 -16.56
C LYS A 56 3.66 1.55 -15.86
N HIS A 57 2.39 1.43 -16.24
CA HIS A 57 1.27 2.21 -15.78
C HIS A 57 0.11 1.27 -15.48
N LEU A 58 -0.62 1.53 -14.40
CA LEU A 58 -1.85 0.81 -14.07
C LEU A 58 -2.95 1.85 -13.79
N GLY A 59 -4.10 1.69 -14.44
CA GLY A 59 -5.31 2.43 -14.05
C GLY A 59 -5.76 1.96 -12.68
N ILE A 60 -5.88 2.89 -11.73
CA ILE A 60 -6.25 2.59 -10.34
C ILE A 60 -7.33 3.53 -9.81
N MET A 61 -8.02 3.06 -8.78
CA MET A 61 -8.83 3.89 -7.88
C MET A 61 -8.59 3.48 -6.43
N PHE A 62 -8.68 4.41 -5.48
CA PHE A 62 -8.65 4.05 -4.07
C PHE A 62 -10.05 3.66 -3.57
N PRO A 63 -10.16 2.65 -2.68
CA PRO A 63 -11.45 2.08 -2.29
C PRO A 63 -12.19 2.87 -1.21
N VAL A 64 -11.49 3.63 -0.38
CA VAL A 64 -12.03 4.34 0.78
C VAL A 64 -11.33 5.67 1.01
N GLU A 65 -11.88 6.53 1.87
CA GLU A 65 -11.39 7.89 2.12
C GLU A 65 -10.21 7.96 3.10
N ASP A 66 -10.08 7.00 4.01
CA ASP A 66 -8.99 6.95 4.98
C ASP A 66 -7.75 6.25 4.39
N PRO A 67 -6.64 6.98 4.16
CA PRO A 67 -5.40 6.38 3.64
C PRO A 67 -4.80 5.33 4.56
N ARG A 68 -5.14 5.32 5.86
CA ARG A 68 -4.63 4.31 6.79
C ARG A 68 -5.19 2.92 6.50
N GLU A 69 -6.29 2.81 5.78
CA GLU A 69 -6.90 1.54 5.39
C GLU A 69 -6.30 0.97 4.09
N PHE A 70 -5.89 1.83 3.15
CA PHE A 70 -5.43 1.39 1.83
C PHE A 70 -3.94 1.69 1.55
N ALA A 71 -3.28 2.57 2.28
CA ALA A 71 -1.85 2.88 2.19
C ALA A 71 -1.16 2.56 3.52
N ILE A 72 -1.38 1.33 4.01
CA ILE A 72 -0.99 0.87 5.33
C ILE A 72 0.54 0.86 5.46
N GLN A 73 1.08 1.56 6.45
CA GLN A 73 2.52 1.73 6.65
C GLN A 73 2.97 1.19 8.00
N TRP A 74 4.02 0.36 8.01
CA TRP A 74 4.64 -0.16 9.23
C TRP A 74 6.13 -0.40 9.00
N LEU A 75 6.92 -0.35 10.08
CA LEU A 75 8.22 -1.01 10.15
C LEU A 75 7.99 -2.49 10.36
N ARG A 76 8.63 -3.34 9.55
CA ARG A 76 8.48 -4.79 9.65
C ARG A 76 9.83 -5.48 9.54
N CYS A 77 10.07 -6.41 10.46
CA CYS A 77 11.20 -7.32 10.44
C CYS A 77 10.70 -8.74 10.14
N TYR A 78 11.35 -9.41 9.20
CA TYR A 78 11.02 -10.77 8.80
C TYR A 78 12.22 -11.69 8.98
N SER A 79 11.98 -12.84 9.61
CA SER A 79 12.88 -13.99 9.63
C SER A 79 12.49 -14.95 8.51
N PHE A 80 13.49 -15.59 7.90
CA PHE A 80 13.27 -16.58 6.85
C PHE A 80 12.47 -17.80 7.35
N THR A 81 12.77 -18.28 8.56
CA THR A 81 12.13 -19.47 9.13
C THR A 81 10.86 -19.14 9.90
N GLN A 82 10.79 -17.96 10.52
CA GLN A 82 9.73 -17.62 11.46
C GLN A 82 8.69 -16.63 10.90
N GLY A 83 8.89 -16.10 9.69
CA GLY A 83 8.02 -15.10 9.11
C GLY A 83 8.16 -13.74 9.78
N LEU A 84 7.05 -13.05 10.06
CA LEU A 84 7.08 -11.74 10.72
C LEU A 84 7.54 -11.91 12.17
N VAL A 85 8.65 -11.25 12.54
CA VAL A 85 9.23 -11.30 13.91
C VAL A 85 9.13 -9.96 14.64
N CYS A 86 8.94 -8.85 13.94
CA CYS A 86 8.70 -7.55 14.56
C CYS A 86 7.82 -6.68 13.66
N LYS A 87 6.89 -5.94 14.25
CA LYS A 87 6.07 -4.92 13.59
C LYS A 87 5.95 -3.70 14.49
N GLY A 88 6.34 -2.53 14.01
CA GLY A 88 6.31 -1.29 14.79
C GLY A 88 5.98 -0.06 13.95
N ASP A 89 5.62 1.03 14.62
CA ASP A 89 5.27 2.32 14.02
C ASP A 89 6.40 3.36 14.08
N GLY A 90 7.51 3.02 14.72
CA GLY A 90 8.62 3.95 14.98
C GLY A 90 8.54 4.64 16.34
N LEU A 91 7.60 4.21 17.20
CA LEU A 91 7.57 4.54 18.63
C LEU A 91 7.49 3.26 19.47
N ILE A 92 6.56 2.37 19.14
CA ILE A 92 6.37 1.07 19.79
C ILE A 92 6.31 -0.06 18.77
N CYS A 93 6.60 -1.28 19.23
CA CYS A 93 6.49 -2.47 18.42
C CYS A 93 5.90 -3.65 19.16
N ARG A 94 5.35 -4.56 18.36
CA ARG A 94 5.07 -5.93 18.73
C ARG A 94 6.21 -6.80 18.21
N ARG A 95 6.89 -7.51 19.10
CA ARG A 95 8.11 -8.27 18.81
C ARG A 95 8.00 -9.71 19.29
N LYS A 96 8.53 -10.61 18.47
CA LYS A 96 8.68 -12.02 18.78
C LYS A 96 9.98 -12.21 19.54
N VAL A 97 9.89 -12.56 20.81
CA VAL A 97 11.02 -12.61 21.75
C VAL A 97 11.28 -14.06 22.14
N ASP A 98 12.54 -14.46 22.13
CA ASP A 98 13.01 -15.76 22.62
C ASP A 98 12.87 -15.81 24.15
N VAL A 99 12.17 -16.83 24.66
CA VAL A 99 11.78 -16.90 26.09
C VAL A 99 13.00 -17.01 27.01
N HIS A 100 14.08 -17.64 26.56
CA HIS A 100 15.25 -17.90 27.40
C HIS A 100 16.24 -16.73 27.39
N SER A 101 16.46 -16.11 26.23
CA SER A 101 17.45 -15.05 26.07
C SER A 101 16.86 -13.63 26.15
N GLY A 102 15.55 -13.47 25.99
CA GLY A 102 14.91 -12.16 25.84
C GLY A 102 15.27 -11.44 24.53
N ALA A 103 16.00 -12.10 23.62
CA ALA A 103 16.42 -11.53 22.35
C ALA A 103 15.34 -11.67 21.26
N LEU A 104 15.53 -10.99 20.13
CA LEU A 104 14.65 -11.17 18.96
C LEU A 104 14.72 -12.63 18.48
N ALA A 105 13.57 -13.26 18.31
CA ALA A 105 13.47 -14.63 17.84
C ALA A 105 14.07 -14.79 16.43
N ASN A 106 14.92 -15.81 16.26
CA ASN A 106 15.64 -16.06 15.03
C ASN A 106 15.45 -17.53 14.58
N HIS A 107 16.32 -18.04 13.70
CA HIS A 107 16.19 -19.41 13.18
C HIS A 107 16.53 -20.52 14.18
N THR A 108 17.25 -20.22 15.27
CA THR A 108 17.57 -21.17 16.35
C THR A 108 16.58 -21.12 17.50
N THR A 109 15.74 -20.08 17.57
CA THR A 109 14.73 -19.94 18.63
C THR A 109 13.65 -21.02 18.50
N THR A 110 13.55 -21.87 19.53
CA THR A 110 12.54 -22.93 19.65
C THR A 110 11.28 -22.43 20.37
N GLU A 111 11.48 -21.71 21.49
CA GLU A 111 10.41 -21.17 22.32
C GLU A 111 10.43 -19.63 22.28
N TRP A 112 9.27 -19.05 21.96
CA TRP A 112 9.12 -17.61 21.79
C TRP A 112 7.74 -17.15 22.23
N GLU A 113 7.65 -15.87 22.57
CA GLU A 113 6.38 -15.19 22.85
C GLU A 113 6.28 -13.85 22.11
N TRP A 114 5.05 -13.37 21.93
CA TRP A 114 4.82 -12.02 21.43
C TRP A 114 4.79 -11.05 22.60
N GLN A 115 5.70 -10.08 22.59
CA GLN A 115 5.68 -8.95 23.50
C GLN A 115 5.20 -7.70 22.77
N ASP A 116 4.20 -7.04 23.34
CA ASP A 116 3.59 -5.81 22.83
C ASP A 116 4.10 -4.59 23.61
N GLY A 117 4.13 -3.42 22.97
CA GLY A 117 4.47 -2.15 23.63
C GLY A 117 5.97 -1.92 23.87
N LEU A 118 6.85 -2.72 23.26
CA LEU A 118 8.29 -2.51 23.38
C LEU A 118 8.74 -1.26 22.60
N PRO A 119 9.75 -0.52 23.08
CA PRO A 119 10.29 0.64 22.37
C PRO A 119 10.73 0.29 20.94
N CYS A 120 10.37 1.14 19.98
CA CYS A 120 10.75 1.01 18.58
C CYS A 120 11.31 2.33 18.07
N ASP A 121 12.62 2.51 18.12
CA ASP A 121 13.28 3.69 17.57
C ASP A 121 14.14 3.29 16.36
N PRO A 122 13.78 3.70 15.13
CA PRO A 122 14.55 3.37 13.93
C PRO A 122 15.99 3.88 13.96
N ASP A 123 16.29 4.95 14.69
CA ASP A 123 17.62 5.55 14.70
C ASP A 123 18.61 4.76 15.57
N THR A 124 18.10 3.93 16.48
CA THR A 124 18.92 3.13 17.41
C THR A 124 18.69 1.61 17.27
N CYS A 125 17.65 1.18 16.55
CA CYS A 125 17.29 -0.23 16.42
C CYS A 125 18.30 -1.03 15.57
N PRO A 126 19.00 -2.05 16.14
CA PRO A 126 19.98 -2.84 15.41
C PRO A 126 19.42 -3.52 14.16
N GLU A 127 18.15 -3.93 14.20
CA GLU A 127 17.48 -4.57 13.07
C GLU A 127 17.22 -3.62 11.90
N TYR A 128 17.23 -2.31 12.13
CA TYR A 128 16.96 -1.29 11.12
C TYR A 128 18.24 -0.62 10.60
N ILE A 129 19.21 -0.30 11.47
CA ILE A 129 20.46 0.38 11.10
C ILE A 129 21.68 -0.55 10.98
N GLY A 130 21.60 -1.78 11.46
CA GLY A 130 22.74 -2.70 11.50
C GLY A 130 23.28 -3.04 10.11
N GLU A 131 24.45 -3.68 10.05
CA GLU A 131 25.13 -4.02 8.78
C GLU A 131 24.27 -4.86 7.82
N LYS A 132 23.37 -5.67 8.38
CA LYS A 132 22.41 -6.50 7.63
C LYS A 132 20.99 -6.19 8.11
N PRO A 133 20.40 -5.05 7.70
CA PRO A 133 19.13 -4.60 8.23
C PRO A 133 18.02 -5.55 7.76
N GLN A 134 17.34 -6.14 8.74
CA GLN A 134 16.20 -7.05 8.55
C GLN A 134 14.86 -6.31 8.63
N CYS A 135 14.82 -5.24 9.43
CA CYS A 135 13.67 -4.36 9.57
C CYS A 135 13.63 -3.36 8.42
N ARG A 136 12.45 -3.17 7.84
CA ARG A 136 12.24 -2.24 6.72
C ARG A 136 10.94 -1.45 6.92
N ARG A 137 10.94 -0.23 6.40
CA ARG A 137 9.69 0.51 6.09
C ARG A 137 8.92 -0.30 5.05
N VAL A 138 7.64 -0.55 5.28
CA VAL A 138 6.77 -1.25 4.32
C VAL A 138 5.46 -0.50 4.21
N MET A 139 5.11 -0.10 3.00
CA MET A 139 3.76 0.31 2.62
C MET A 139 3.08 -0.84 1.88
N ASN A 140 1.90 -1.24 2.37
CA ASN A 140 0.96 -2.07 1.62
C ASN A 140 -0.08 -1.13 1.00
N LEU A 141 0.03 -0.93 -0.31
CA LEU A 141 -0.90 -0.13 -1.09
C LEU A 141 -2.00 -1.05 -1.62
N LEU A 142 -3.25 -0.74 -1.33
CA LEU A 142 -4.46 -1.41 -1.77
C LEU A 142 -5.21 -0.49 -2.72
N PHE A 143 -5.58 -0.99 -3.88
CA PHE A 143 -6.29 -0.20 -4.89
C PHE A 143 -7.21 -1.09 -5.73
N LEU A 144 -8.22 -0.48 -6.31
CA LEU A 144 -9.08 -1.08 -7.32
C LEU A 144 -8.45 -0.89 -8.69
N MET A 145 -8.68 -1.83 -9.61
CA MET A 145 -8.34 -1.69 -11.01
C MET A 145 -9.64 -1.68 -11.81
N PRO A 146 -10.15 -0.51 -12.23
CA PRO A 146 -11.50 -0.38 -12.80
C PRO A 146 -11.69 -1.16 -14.11
N ASP A 147 -10.61 -1.37 -14.86
CA ASP A 147 -10.63 -2.03 -16.17
C ASP A 147 -10.33 -3.54 -16.09
N VAL A 148 -10.19 -4.10 -14.89
CA VAL A 148 -9.91 -5.53 -14.65
C VAL A 148 -11.11 -6.19 -13.97
N PRO A 149 -11.60 -7.34 -14.46
CA PRO A 149 -12.68 -8.07 -13.80
C PRO A 149 -12.35 -8.48 -12.37
N GLY A 150 -13.31 -8.30 -11.47
CA GLY A 150 -13.21 -8.73 -10.08
C GLY A 150 -13.76 -7.70 -9.11
N PHE A 151 -14.29 -8.17 -7.98
CA PHE A 151 -14.80 -7.30 -6.92
C PHE A 151 -13.88 -7.37 -5.70
N GLY A 152 -12.89 -6.48 -5.66
CA GLY A 152 -11.91 -6.44 -4.57
C GLY A 152 -10.70 -5.56 -4.89
N VAL A 153 -9.77 -5.52 -3.96
CA VAL A 153 -8.54 -4.73 -4.05
C VAL A 153 -7.35 -5.57 -4.49
N TRP A 154 -6.48 -4.97 -5.29
CA TRP A 154 -5.14 -5.43 -5.58
C TRP A 154 -4.16 -4.85 -4.58
N GLN A 155 -3.19 -5.64 -4.16
CA GLN A 155 -2.16 -5.22 -3.23
C GLN A 155 -0.81 -5.03 -3.93
N LEU A 156 -0.11 -3.95 -3.63
CA LEU A 156 1.28 -3.72 -4.00
C LEU A 156 2.08 -3.32 -2.77
N ASP A 157 3.26 -3.93 -2.59
CA ASP A 157 4.12 -3.65 -1.44
C ASP A 157 5.39 -2.91 -1.89
N THR A 158 5.75 -1.84 -1.17
CA THR A 158 7.02 -1.13 -1.39
C THR A 158 7.71 -0.83 -0.07
N SER A 159 9.05 -0.90 -0.09
CA SER A 159 9.91 -0.42 1.00
C SER A 159 10.72 0.82 0.64
N SER A 160 10.50 1.38 -0.55
CA SER A 160 11.21 2.55 -1.04
C SER A 160 10.74 3.79 -0.31
N PHE A 161 11.68 4.55 0.26
CA PHE A 161 11.39 5.82 0.93
C PHE A 161 10.70 6.79 -0.03
N TYR A 162 11.30 7.01 -1.21
CA TYR A 162 10.77 7.93 -2.22
C TYR A 162 9.37 7.53 -2.68
N SER A 163 9.14 6.24 -2.92
CA SER A 163 7.79 5.76 -3.30
C SER A 163 6.76 6.03 -2.21
N ILE A 164 7.09 5.74 -0.95
CA ILE A 164 6.19 5.98 0.18
C ILE A 164 5.84 7.48 0.28
N VAL A 165 6.86 8.35 0.23
CA VAL A 165 6.67 9.80 0.29
C VAL A 165 5.84 10.31 -0.88
N ASN A 166 6.13 9.85 -2.11
CA ASN A 166 5.42 10.23 -3.32
C ASN A 166 3.93 9.86 -3.27
N ILE A 167 3.63 8.62 -2.87
CA ILE A 167 2.24 8.14 -2.71
C ILE A 167 1.52 8.97 -1.65
N ASN A 168 2.09 9.14 -0.47
CA ASN A 168 1.48 9.92 0.61
C ASN A 168 1.21 11.38 0.19
N SER A 169 2.18 12.01 -0.47
CA SER A 169 2.07 13.40 -0.93
C SER A 169 1.00 13.57 -2.00
N SER A 170 0.90 12.60 -2.91
CA SER A 170 -0.12 12.61 -3.97
C SER A 170 -1.52 12.41 -3.39
N ILE A 171 -1.69 11.50 -2.43
CA ILE A 171 -2.96 11.29 -1.72
C ILE A 171 -3.40 12.59 -1.04
N ASP A 172 -2.52 13.25 -0.29
CA ASP A 172 -2.85 14.52 0.39
C ASP A 172 -3.23 15.62 -0.61
N LEU A 173 -2.48 15.77 -1.70
CA LEU A 173 -2.78 16.74 -2.75
C LEU A 173 -4.15 16.49 -3.40
N ILE A 174 -4.45 15.24 -3.78
CA ILE A 174 -5.74 14.88 -4.40
C ILE A 174 -6.88 15.15 -3.41
N LYS A 175 -6.74 14.76 -2.14
CA LYS A 175 -7.74 15.06 -1.11
C LYS A 175 -7.99 16.55 -0.96
N ARG A 176 -6.94 17.38 -0.98
CA ARG A 176 -7.06 18.85 -0.91
C ARG A 176 -7.77 19.44 -2.13
N LEU A 177 -7.54 18.89 -3.32
CA LEU A 177 -8.12 19.38 -4.58
C LEU A 177 -9.56 18.91 -4.79
N CYS A 178 -9.88 17.68 -4.42
CA CYS A 178 -11.16 17.03 -4.69
C CYS A 178 -12.10 16.95 -3.48
N GLY A 179 -11.60 17.19 -2.27
CA GLY A 179 -12.35 16.90 -1.03
C GLY A 179 -12.52 15.41 -0.71
N ARG A 180 -12.06 14.52 -1.59
CA ARG A 180 -12.13 13.06 -1.47
C ARG A 180 -10.97 12.38 -2.20
N ILE A 181 -10.75 11.09 -1.96
CA ILE A 181 -9.75 10.26 -2.66
C ILE A 181 -10.31 8.96 -3.23
N SER A 182 -11.42 8.44 -2.68
CA SER A 182 -12.00 7.20 -3.17
C SER A 182 -12.62 7.37 -4.55
N PHE A 183 -12.56 6.33 -5.37
CA PHE A 183 -13.20 6.26 -6.70
C PHE A 183 -12.88 7.44 -7.62
N ILE A 184 -11.67 8.00 -7.51
CA ILE A 184 -11.11 8.93 -8.49
C ILE A 184 -10.24 8.10 -9.44
N PRO A 185 -10.49 8.12 -10.77
CA PRO A 185 -9.61 7.48 -11.74
C PRO A 185 -8.22 8.12 -11.69
N LEU A 186 -7.20 7.31 -11.44
CA LEU A 186 -5.80 7.70 -11.33
C LEU A 186 -4.93 6.70 -12.06
N THR A 187 -3.68 7.07 -12.32
CA THR A 187 -2.68 6.20 -12.96
C THR A 187 -1.54 5.97 -11.97
N LEU A 188 -1.31 4.72 -11.58
CA LEU A 188 -0.12 4.34 -10.82
C LEU A 188 1.03 4.07 -11.80
N SER A 189 2.09 4.88 -11.75
CA SER A 189 3.25 4.76 -12.63
C SER A 189 4.47 4.25 -11.88
N LEU A 190 5.34 3.54 -12.61
CA LEU A 190 6.68 3.17 -12.16
C LEU A 190 7.71 3.95 -12.98
N GLU A 191 8.33 4.96 -12.35
CA GLU A 191 9.19 5.92 -13.03
C GLU A 191 10.66 5.77 -12.64
N SER A 192 11.57 5.96 -13.59
CA SER A 192 13.01 5.94 -13.34
C SER A 192 13.46 7.24 -12.68
N GLN A 193 14.14 7.13 -11.55
CA GLN A 193 14.78 8.25 -10.86
C GLN A 193 16.24 7.91 -10.59
N ILE A 194 17.13 8.85 -10.92
CA ILE A 194 18.54 8.75 -10.55
C ILE A 194 18.66 9.26 -9.12
N VAL A 195 19.15 8.41 -8.22
CA VAL A 195 19.43 8.79 -6.83
C VAL A 195 20.91 8.62 -6.55
N GLU A 196 21.41 9.42 -5.60
CA GLU A 196 22.78 9.36 -5.09
C GLU A 196 22.72 9.02 -3.60
N PRO A 197 22.68 7.71 -3.24
CA PRO A 197 22.74 7.31 -1.84
C PRO A 197 24.12 7.68 -1.24
N PRO A 198 24.19 8.00 0.07
CA PRO A 198 25.47 8.23 0.74
C PRO A 198 26.44 7.07 0.51
N GLY A 199 27.63 7.37 -0.05
CA GLY A 199 28.69 6.39 -0.27
C GLY A 199 28.54 5.48 -1.50
N ILE A 200 27.51 5.63 -2.34
CA ILE A 200 27.32 4.84 -3.56
C ILE A 200 27.22 5.77 -4.78
N LYS A 201 27.79 5.36 -5.94
CA LYS A 201 27.60 6.06 -7.22
C LYS A 201 26.12 6.15 -7.60
N LYS A 202 25.77 7.15 -8.43
CA LYS A 202 24.44 7.31 -9.04
C LYS A 202 23.83 5.97 -9.40
N LYS A 203 22.67 5.67 -8.82
CA LYS A 203 21.90 4.46 -9.09
C LYS A 203 20.53 4.85 -9.63
N THR A 204 20.14 4.25 -10.73
CA THR A 204 18.75 4.34 -11.21
C THR A 204 17.88 3.44 -10.34
N VAL A 205 16.85 4.03 -9.74
CA VAL A 205 15.81 3.32 -9.00
C VAL A 205 14.47 3.58 -9.67
N HIS A 206 13.56 2.61 -9.56
CA HIS A 206 12.20 2.75 -10.04
C HIS A 206 11.29 3.10 -8.87
N ILE A 207 10.63 4.26 -8.95
CA ILE A 207 9.78 4.81 -7.90
C ILE A 207 8.32 4.80 -8.32
N LEU A 208 7.44 4.49 -7.37
CA LEU A 208 6.00 4.67 -7.56
C LEU A 208 5.65 6.15 -7.58
N GLN A 209 4.73 6.50 -8.47
CA GLN A 209 4.13 7.82 -8.54
C GLN A 209 2.65 7.69 -8.91
N ILE A 210 1.83 8.61 -8.39
CA ILE A 210 0.43 8.74 -8.82
C ILE A 210 0.37 9.86 -9.85
N ARG A 211 -0.23 9.55 -10.99
CA ARG A 211 -0.48 10.46 -12.10
C ARG A 211 -1.98 10.55 -12.33
N SER A 212 -2.38 11.57 -13.07
CA SER A 212 -3.73 11.71 -13.58
C SER A 212 -3.64 12.26 -14.99
N ASP A 213 -4.29 11.56 -15.92
CA ASP A 213 -4.43 12.01 -17.31
C ASP A 213 -5.59 13.02 -17.46
N VAL A 214 -6.37 13.21 -16.40
CA VAL A 214 -7.43 14.21 -16.29
C VAL A 214 -6.82 15.58 -15.96
N LYS A 215 -7.30 16.65 -16.61
CA LYS A 215 -6.84 18.01 -16.31
C LYS A 215 -7.21 18.39 -14.88
N LEU A 216 -6.35 19.14 -14.18
CA LEU A 216 -6.59 19.59 -12.80
C LEU A 216 -7.96 20.27 -12.61
N VAL A 217 -8.41 21.08 -13.59
CA VAL A 217 -9.74 21.71 -13.55
C VAL A 217 -10.90 20.70 -13.57
N GLN A 218 -10.75 19.58 -14.30
CA GLN A 218 -11.74 18.52 -14.35
C GLN A 218 -11.70 17.68 -13.06
N ILE A 219 -10.51 17.40 -12.53
CA ILE A 219 -10.31 16.75 -11.22
C ILE A 219 -11.02 17.54 -10.11
N GLN A 220 -10.86 18.87 -10.10
CA GLN A 220 -11.53 19.73 -9.13
C GLN A 220 -13.06 19.70 -9.27
N ARG A 221 -13.59 19.59 -10.50
CA ARG A 221 -15.03 19.44 -10.76
C ARG A 221 -15.57 18.09 -10.27
N LEU A 222 -14.79 17.00 -10.40
CA LEU A 222 -15.15 15.69 -9.85
C LEU A 222 -15.28 15.68 -8.31
N GLY A 223 -14.64 16.64 -7.64
CA GLY A 223 -14.82 16.88 -6.20
C GLY A 223 -16.09 17.66 -5.87
N ARG A 224 -16.45 18.65 -6.69
CA ARG A 224 -17.60 19.55 -6.46
C ARG A 224 -18.95 18.97 -6.89
N ASN A 225 -18.98 18.03 -7.84
CA ASN A 225 -20.23 17.50 -8.41
C ASN A 225 -21.06 16.63 -7.46
N ASN A 226 -20.63 16.37 -6.22
CA ASN A 226 -21.51 15.78 -5.20
C ASN A 226 -22.48 16.79 -4.58
N ASP A 227 -22.23 18.10 -4.71
CA ASP A 227 -23.16 19.14 -4.20
C ASP A 227 -24.45 19.25 -5.03
N SER A 228 -24.46 18.75 -6.27
CA SER A 228 -25.64 18.79 -7.14
C SER A 228 -26.51 17.54 -7.05
N ILE A 229 -25.99 16.39 -6.61
CA ILE A 229 -26.82 15.19 -6.36
C ILE A 229 -27.63 15.35 -5.06
N ALA A 230 -27.06 16.00 -4.04
CA ALA A 230 -27.77 16.30 -2.79
C ALA A 230 -28.91 17.32 -2.96
N LYS A 231 -28.88 18.16 -4.01
CA LYS A 231 -29.94 19.15 -4.29
C LYS A 231 -31.11 18.61 -5.12
N VAL A 232 -30.98 17.42 -5.72
CA VAL A 232 -32.07 16.80 -6.49
C VAL A 232 -33.01 15.99 -5.59
N THR A 233 -32.58 15.60 -4.40
CA THR A 233 -33.42 14.87 -3.44
C THR A 233 -34.39 15.76 -2.65
N ASP A 234 -34.16 17.07 -2.58
CA ASP A 234 -35.04 18.01 -1.85
C ASP A 234 -36.17 18.62 -2.71
N SER A 235 -36.17 18.43 -4.03
CA SER A 235 -37.19 18.99 -4.92
C SER A 235 -38.28 18.01 -5.35
N CYS A 236 -38.21 16.72 -4.95
CA CYS A 236 -39.18 15.69 -5.36
C CYS A 236 -40.24 15.36 -4.28
N GLY A 237 -40.46 16.25 -3.30
CA GLY A 237 -41.34 16.03 -2.14
C GLY A 237 -42.72 16.68 -2.19
N SER A 238 -43.15 17.29 -3.31
CA SER A 238 -44.43 18.03 -3.36
C SER A 238 -45.27 17.75 -4.60
N CYS A 239 -45.60 16.48 -4.84
CA CYS A 239 -46.77 16.13 -5.65
C CYS A 239 -47.87 15.62 -4.72
N GLN A 240 -48.77 16.53 -4.34
CA GLN A 240 -50.05 16.22 -3.71
C GLN A 240 -50.85 15.26 -4.61
N VAL A 241 -51.12 14.05 -4.10
CA VAL A 241 -52.20 13.21 -4.64
C VAL A 241 -53.46 13.54 -3.86
N SER A 242 -54.24 14.47 -4.41
CA SER A 242 -55.67 14.59 -4.15
C SER A 242 -56.37 13.68 -5.14
N LEU A 243 -57.08 12.65 -4.67
CA LEU A 243 -58.13 11.97 -5.41
C LEU A 243 -59.08 11.27 -4.42
N ARG A 244 -60.27 11.89 -4.31
CA ARG A 244 -61.61 11.41 -3.95
C ARG A 244 -61.77 10.01 -3.36
#